data_AF-A0A423KBF7-F1
#
_entry.id   AF-A0A423KBF7-F1
#
_cell.length_a   1.000
_cell.length_b   1.000
_cell.length_c   1.000
_cell.angle_alpha   90.00
_cell.angle_beta   90.00
_cell.angle_gamma   90.00
#
_symmetry.space_group_name_H-M   'P 1'
#
loop_
_entity.id
_entity.type
_entity.pdbx_description
1 polymer ?
#
loop_
_entity_poly.entity_id
_entity_poly.type
_entity_poly.pdbx_seq_one_letter_code
_entity_poly.pdbx_strand_id
1 'polypeptide(L)' 'MTERHITHTETLSNGCKIEVRAKILRDGSLDMFIGVYRPDGRGILENKDPSPHLLDMEAAMEWGIEIARKAGNAQTA' A
#
# COMPACT_ATOMS: atom_id res chain seq x y z
N MET A 1 18.22 14.34 -8.97
CA MET A 1 17.24 13.25 -8.96
C MET A 1 15.92 13.81 -8.47
N THR A 2 14.87 13.72 -9.28
CA THR A 2 13.54 14.22 -8.92
C THR A 2 12.88 13.18 -8.00
N GLU A 3 12.40 13.61 -6.84
CA GLU A 3 11.60 12.76 -5.96
C GLU A 3 10.33 12.33 -6.73
N ARG A 4 10.09 11.03 -6.85
CA ARG A 4 8.87 10.48 -7.46
C ARG A 4 8.07 9.78 -6.38
N HIS A 5 6.80 10.16 -6.25
CA HIS A 5 5.88 9.55 -5.30
C HIS A 5 4.59 9.16 -6.02
N ILE A 6 4.06 8.00 -5.69
CA ILE A 6 2.78 7.47 -6.17
C ILE A 6 1.95 7.13 -4.94
N THR A 7 0.69 7.53 -4.97
CA THR A 7 -0.29 7.20 -3.92
C THR A 7 -1.52 6.60 -4.60
N HIS A 8 -1.97 5.46 -4.10
CA HIS A 8 -3.21 4.81 -4.50
C HIS A 8 -4.11 4.68 -3.30
N THR A 9 -5.34 5.15 -3.43
CA THR A 9 -6.38 4.95 -2.43
C THR A 9 -7.59 4.38 -3.11
N GLU A 10 -8.15 3.32 -2.53
CA GLU A 10 -9.30 2.62 -3.08
C GLU A 10 -10.21 2.18 -1.95
N THR A 11 -11.51 2.23 -2.18
CA THR A 11 -12.51 1.69 -1.26
C THR A 11 -13.02 0.36 -1.83
N LEU A 12 -12.81 -0.72 -1.09
CA LEU A 12 -13.25 -2.06 -1.44
C LEU A 12 -14.77 -2.21 -1.31
N SER A 13 -15.33 -3.23 -1.96
CA SER A 13 -16.77 -3.51 -1.92
C SER A 13 -17.32 -3.84 -0.52
N ASN A 14 -16.46 -4.26 0.41
CA ASN A 14 -16.82 -4.48 1.82
C ASN A 14 -16.74 -3.21 2.68
N GLY A 15 -16.47 -2.06 2.07
CA GLY A 15 -16.32 -0.76 2.73
C GLY A 15 -14.96 -0.52 3.37
N CYS A 16 -14.02 -1.46 3.29
CA CYS A 16 -12.64 -1.22 3.73
C CYS A 16 -11.95 -0.25 2.78
N LYS A 17 -11.17 0.68 3.33
CA LYS A 17 -10.34 1.62 2.59
C LYS A 17 -8.90 1.14 2.59
N ILE A 18 -8.30 1.04 1.42
CA ILE A 18 -6.88 0.76 1.27
C ILE A 18 -6.14 2.02 0.85
N GLU A 19 -4.91 2.16 1.34
CA GLU A 19 -4.00 3.23 1.01
C GLU A 19 -2.61 2.63 0.79
N VAL A 20 -2.07 2.78 -0.41
CA VAL A 20 -0.72 2.34 -0.76
C VAL A 20 0.06 3.55 -1.22
N ARG A 21 1.27 3.74 -0.72
CA ARG A 21 2.16 4.84 -1.11
C ARG A 21 3.51 4.25 -1.45
N ALA A 22 4.11 4.69 -2.55
CA ALA A 22 5.46 4.34 -2.94
C ALA A 22 6.21 5.63 -3.28
N LYS A 23 7.42 5.79 -2.75
CA LYS A 23 8.23 6.98 -2.91
C LYS A 23 9.68 6.58 -3.11
N ILE A 24 10.31 7.07 -4.19
CA ILE A 24 11.76 6.98 -4.33
C ILE A 24 12.37 8.19 -3.63
N LEU A 25 13.18 7.90 -2.62
CA LEU A 25 13.96 8.86 -1.87
C LEU A 25 15.17 9.34 -2.68
N ARG A 26 15.77 10.46 -2.25
CA ARG A 26 16.90 11.08 -2.98
C ARG A 26 18.17 10.23 -2.99
N ASP A 27 18.29 9.31 -2.04
CA ASP A 27 19.37 8.33 -1.93
C ASP A 27 19.17 7.12 -2.87
N GLY A 28 18.01 7.03 -3.55
CA GLY A 28 17.63 5.91 -4.41
C GLY A 28 16.87 4.80 -3.68
N SER A 29 16.63 4.93 -2.38
CA SER A 29 15.84 3.98 -1.60
C SER A 29 14.36 4.08 -1.98
N LEU A 30 13.68 2.93 -2.06
CA LEU A 30 12.23 2.87 -2.22
C LEU A 30 11.58 2.82 -0.83
N ASP A 31 10.87 3.88 -0.47
CA ASP A 31 10.02 3.95 0.70
C ASP A 31 8.60 3.57 0.31
N MET A 32 7.96 2.69 1.08
CA MET A 32 6.64 2.16 0.76
C MET A 32 5.77 2.05 2.00
N PHE A 33 4.48 2.33 1.83
CA PHE A 33 3.48 2.23 2.88
C PHE A 33 2.25 1.49 2.36
N ILE A 34 1.74 0.57 3.18
CA ILE A 34 0.49 -0.17 2.93
C ILE A 34 -0.39 -0.02 4.17
N GLY A 35 -1.46 0.75 4.03
CA GLY A 35 -2.52 0.93 5.01
C GLY A 35 -3.81 0.26 4.56
N VAL A 36 -4.47 -0.44 5.47
CA VAL A 36 -5.80 -1.02 5.29
C VAL A 36 -6.65 -0.62 6.48
N TYR A 37 -7.77 0.01 6.21
CA TYR A 37 -8.67 0.58 7.20
C TYR A 37 -10.07 0.02 7.01
N ARG A 38 -10.73 -0.33 8.10
CA ARG A 38 -12.15 -0.66 8.09
C ARG A 38 -13.01 0.59 7.81
N PRO A 39 -14.28 0.41 7.41
CA PRO A 39 -15.22 1.52 7.31
C PRO A 39 -15.46 2.25 8.64
N ASP A 40 -15.19 1.61 9.78
CA ASP A 40 -15.23 2.22 11.12
C ASP A 40 -13.97 3.05 11.46
N GLY A 41 -13.00 3.12 10.54
CA GLY A 41 -11.73 3.84 10.70
C GLY A 41 -10.62 3.06 11.41
N ARG A 42 -10.85 1.81 11.85
CA ARG A 42 -9.81 1.00 12.49
C ARG A 42 -8.79 0.49 11.47
N GLY A 43 -7.51 0.63 11.80
CA GLY A 43 -6.41 0.02 11.04
C GLY A 43 -6.43 -1.51 11.17
N ILE A 44 -6.56 -2.19 10.03
CA ILE A 44 -6.41 -3.65 9.91
C ILE A 44 -4.94 -4.01 9.71
N LEU A 45 -4.26 -3.26 8.84
CA LEU A 45 -2.87 -3.48 8.48
C LEU A 45 -2.23 -2.13 8.21
N GLU A 46 -1.12 -1.83 8.88
CA GLU A 46 -0.29 -0.67 8.59
C GLU A 46 1.17 -1.14 8.50
N ASN A 47 1.63 -1.39 7.28
CA ASN A 47 3.01 -1.75 7.01
C ASN A 47 3.75 -0.54 6.44
N LYS A 48 4.75 -0.05 7.18
CA LYS A 48 5.52 1.16 6.85
C LYS A 48 6.86 0.89 6.17
N ASP A 49 7.26 -0.38 6.10
CA ASP A 49 8.46 -0.80 5.40
C ASP A 49 8.22 -2.20 4.81
N PRO A 50 7.24 -2.34 3.91
CA PRO A 50 7.16 -3.55 3.13
C PRO A 50 8.37 -3.56 2.20
N SER A 51 9.15 -4.65 2.21
CA SER A 51 10.28 -4.82 1.31
C SER A 51 9.85 -5.62 0.08
N PRO A 52 9.33 -5.00 -1.00
CA PRO A 52 9.15 -5.66 -2.28
C PRO A 52 10.54 -5.89 -2.86
N HIS A 53 11.17 -7.00 -2.50
CA HIS A 53 12.47 -7.37 -3.04
C HIS A 53 12.40 -7.36 -4.58
N LEU A 54 13.23 -6.51 -5.21
CA LEU A 54 13.51 -6.50 -6.65
C LEU A 54 12.39 -5.98 -7.57
N LEU A 55 11.39 -5.26 -7.04
CA LEU A 55 10.36 -4.62 -7.87
C LEU A 55 10.72 -3.17 -8.20
N ASP A 56 10.40 -2.73 -9.42
CA ASP A 56 10.40 -1.31 -9.75
C ASP A 56 9.23 -0.59 -9.02
N MET A 57 9.18 0.75 -9.11
CA MET A 57 8.17 1.54 -8.40
C MET A 57 6.73 1.18 -8.79
N GLU A 58 6.47 0.83 -10.06
CA GLU A 58 5.12 0.49 -10.53
C GLU A 58 4.72 -0.93 -10.09
N ALA A 59 5.63 -1.89 -10.20
CA ALA A 59 5.42 -3.25 -9.73
C ALA A 59 5.30 -3.33 -8.19
N ALA A 60 6.09 -2.54 -7.45
CA ALA A 60 5.93 -2.39 -6.02
C ALA A 60 4.54 -1.84 -5.66
N MET A 61 4.05 -0.88 -6.46
CA MET A 61 2.72 -0.31 -6.29
C MET A 61 1.62 -1.36 -6.48
N GLU A 62 1.65 -2.10 -7.60
CA GLU A 62 0.69 -3.17 -7.89
C GLU A 62 0.70 -4.24 -6.80
N TRP A 63 1.90 -4.69 -6.40
CA TRP A 63 2.06 -5.66 -5.33
C TRP A 63 1.49 -5.16 -3.99
N GLY A 64 1.71 -3.89 -3.64
CA GLY A 64 1.15 -3.29 -2.44
C GLY A 64 -0.37 -3.24 -2.46
N ILE A 65 -0.95 -2.90 -3.61
CA ILE A 65 -2.40 -2.87 -3.82
C ILE A 65 -2.98 -4.27 -3.64
N GLU A 66 -2.35 -5.29 -4.21
CA GLU A 66 -2.79 -6.68 -4.06
C GLU A 66 -2.76 -7.15 -2.59
N ILE A 67 -1.69 -6.85 -1.86
CA ILE A 67 -1.60 -7.18 -0.43
C ILE A 67 -2.68 -6.45 0.37
N ALA A 68 -2.88 -5.16 0.11
CA ALA A 68 -3.88 -4.36 0.78
C ALA A 68 -5.30 -4.90 0.52
N ARG A 69 -5.61 -5.25 -0.74
CA ARG A 69 -6.87 -5.90 -1.14
C ARG A 69 -7.07 -7.24 -0.44
N LYS A 70 -6.05 -8.10 -0.41
CA LYS A 70 -6.11 -9.39 0.28
C LYS A 70 -6.38 -9.21 1.78
N ALA A 71 -5.65 -8.31 2.44
CA ALA A 71 -5.84 -8.03 3.86
C ALA A 71 -7.23 -7.43 4.17
N GLY A 72 -7.72 -6.52 3.33
CA GLY A 72 -9.06 -5.95 3.46
C GLY A 72 -10.17 -6.99 3.27
N ASN A 73 -10.02 -7.91 2.32
CA ASN A 73 -11.00 -8.98 2.06
C ASN A 73 -10.90 -10.16 3.04
N ALA A 74 -9.73 -10.41 3.64
CA ALA A 74 -9.53 -11.46 4.65
C ALA A 74 -10.32 -11.21 5.94
N GLN A 75 -10.76 -9.98 6.20
CA GLN A 75 -11.62 -9.64 7.33
C GLN A 75 -13.06 -10.18 7.23
N THR A 76 -13.42 -10.74 6.08
CA THR A 76 -14.75 -11.28 5.79
C THR A 76 -14.82 -12.80 5.87
N ALA A 77 -13.74 -13.45 6.31
CA ALA A 77 -13.66 -14.90 6.53
C ALA A 77 -14.04 -15.30 7.97
#